data_AF-A0A2N1F9A3-F1
#
_entry.id   AF-A0A2N1F9A3-F1
#
_cell.length_a   1.000
_cell.length_b   1.000
_cell.length_c   1.000
_cell.angle_alpha   90.00
_cell.angle_beta   90.00
_cell.angle_gamma   90.00
#
_symmetry.space_group_name_H-M   'P 1'
#
loop_
_entity.id
_entity.type
_entity.pdbx_description
1 polymer ?
#
loop_
_entity_poly.entity_id
_entity_poly.type
_entity_poly.pdbx_seq_one_letter_code
_entity_poly.pdbx_strand_id
1 'polypeptide(L)'
;MGYVKRTQKDYSISFKLQLVSEIEQGFLTKSQAKVKYGIQAGSTILNWLKKYGNFDWEHESITAMSKTPEQKILELEAKIKLLEKQKNRAEHLAERADKKVIIFDMLVDLAEKEYSIDIRKNYTPELSISTKRNAKKH
;
A
#
# COMPACT_ATOMS: atom_id res chain seq x y z
N MET A 1 -24.23 4.02 -45.46
CA MET A 1 -24.06 5.11 -44.47
C MET A 1 -23.62 6.36 -45.21
N GLY A 2 -24.47 7.39 -45.31
CA GLY A 2 -24.13 8.63 -46.03
C GLY A 2 -23.14 9.48 -45.25
N TYR A 3 -22.15 10.04 -45.94
CA TYR A 3 -21.22 11.01 -45.35
C TYR A 3 -21.97 12.32 -45.06
N VAL A 4 -22.19 12.62 -43.78
CA VAL A 4 -22.79 13.90 -43.37
C VAL A 4 -21.73 14.99 -43.50
N LYS A 5 -21.92 15.92 -44.44
CA LYS A 5 -21.03 17.07 -44.61
C LYS A 5 -20.96 17.87 -43.31
N ARG A 6 -19.75 18.16 -42.85
CA ARG A 6 -19.51 19.01 -41.68
C ARG A 6 -19.72 20.47 -42.09
N THR A 7 -20.59 21.16 -41.39
CA THR A 7 -20.78 22.61 -41.52
C THR A 7 -19.87 23.35 -40.54
N GLN A 8 -19.42 24.56 -40.87
CA GLN A 8 -18.68 25.36 -39.89
C GLN A 8 -19.64 25.74 -38.76
N LYS A 9 -19.29 25.39 -37.52
CA LYS A 9 -20.07 25.73 -36.32
C LYS A 9 -19.16 26.47 -35.35
N ASP A 10 -19.46 27.74 -35.14
CA ASP A 10 -18.76 28.56 -34.16
C ASP A 10 -19.37 28.37 -32.78
N TYR A 11 -18.49 28.15 -31.81
CA TYR A 11 -18.87 28.01 -30.40
C TYR A 11 -18.33 29.21 -29.64
N SER A 12 -19.20 29.87 -28.86
CA SER A 12 -18.80 30.98 -28.01
C SER A 12 -17.79 30.53 -26.96
N ILE A 13 -16.98 31.47 -26.45
CA ILE A 13 -15.99 31.16 -25.41
C ILE A 13 -16.66 30.71 -24.11
N SER A 14 -17.78 31.32 -23.73
CA SER A 14 -18.54 30.98 -22.53
C SER A 14 -19.03 29.53 -22.57
N PHE A 15 -19.55 29.09 -23.71
CA PHE A 15 -19.98 27.70 -23.90
C PHE A 15 -18.82 26.71 -23.75
N LYS A 16 -17.64 27.02 -24.31
CA LYS A 16 -16.46 26.15 -24.20
C LYS A 16 -16.03 25.98 -22.75
N LEU A 17 -15.99 27.07 -21.99
CA LEU A 17 -15.60 27.06 -20.57
C LEU A 17 -16.61 26.27 -19.73
N GLN A 18 -17.91 26.51 -19.94
CA GLN A 18 -18.96 25.75 -19.25
C GLN A 18 -18.84 24.25 -19.54
N LEU A 19 -18.69 23.88 -20.80
CA LEU A 19 -18.58 22.49 -21.19
C LEU A 19 -17.36 21.80 -20.57
N VAL A 20 -16.21 22.49 -20.56
CA VAL A 20 -14.98 21.99 -19.93
C VAL A 20 -15.19 21.78 -18.43
N SER A 21 -15.80 22.76 -17.73
CA SER A 21 -16.09 22.65 -16.30
C SER A 21 -17.03 21.48 -15.98
N GLU A 22 -18.10 21.28 -16.77
CA GLU A 22 -19.02 20.14 -16.61
C GLU A 22 -18.32 18.78 -16.79
N ILE A 23 -17.36 18.70 -17.73
CA ILE A 23 -16.59 17.47 -17.97
C ILE A 23 -15.58 17.22 -16.85
N GLU A 24 -14.88 18.25 -16.37
CA GLU A 24 -13.90 18.12 -15.28
C GLU A 24 -14.55 17.79 -13.94
N GLN A 25 -15.75 18.28 -13.69
CA GLN A 25 -16.56 17.92 -12.52
C GLN A 25 -17.17 16.50 -12.63
N GLY A 26 -17.02 15.84 -13.78
CA GLY A 26 -17.52 14.48 -14.01
C GLY A 26 -19.02 14.37 -14.29
N PHE A 27 -19.72 15.49 -14.50
CA PHE A 27 -21.15 15.48 -14.84
C PHE A 27 -21.43 14.91 -16.23
N LEU A 28 -20.47 15.06 -17.16
CA LEU A 28 -20.57 14.55 -18.52
C LEU A 28 -19.24 13.95 -18.98
N THR A 29 -19.32 12.81 -19.66
CA THR A 29 -18.19 12.29 -20.44
C THR A 29 -18.09 13.01 -21.79
N LYS A 30 -16.89 12.99 -22.39
CA LYS A 30 -16.62 13.60 -23.72
C LYS A 30 -17.62 13.11 -24.80
N SER A 31 -17.97 11.82 -24.75
CA SER A 31 -18.93 11.20 -25.67
C SER A 31 -20.36 11.68 -25.42
N GLN A 32 -20.77 11.80 -24.15
CA GLN A 32 -22.10 12.33 -23.79
C GLN A 32 -22.23 13.81 -24.14
N ALA A 33 -21.21 14.62 -23.86
CA ALA A 33 -21.15 16.04 -24.24
C ALA A 33 -21.30 16.22 -25.76
N LYS A 34 -20.66 15.36 -26.56
CA LYS A 34 -20.77 15.38 -28.02
C LYS A 34 -22.22 15.19 -28.49
N VAL A 35 -22.91 14.21 -27.93
CA VAL A 35 -24.30 13.89 -28.30
C VAL A 35 -25.26 14.96 -27.77
N LYS A 36 -25.13 15.35 -26.49
CA LYS A 36 -26.01 16.30 -25.81
C LYS A 36 -26.01 17.69 -26.47
N TYR A 37 -24.82 18.21 -26.81
CA TYR A 37 -24.67 19.56 -27.36
C TYR A 37 -24.50 19.58 -28.89
N GLY A 38 -24.62 18.42 -29.55
CA GLY A 38 -24.48 18.30 -31.00
C GLY A 38 -23.12 18.82 -31.50
N ILE A 39 -22.04 18.41 -30.83
CA ILE A 39 -20.68 18.77 -31.20
C ILE A 39 -20.20 17.81 -32.29
N GLN A 40 -19.59 18.36 -33.34
CA GLN A 40 -19.29 17.59 -34.54
C GLN A 40 -18.25 16.49 -34.33
N ALA A 41 -17.21 16.79 -33.55
CA ALA A 41 -16.10 15.87 -33.30
C ALA A 41 -15.69 15.85 -31.83
N GLY A 42 -15.37 14.67 -31.31
CA GLY A 42 -14.81 14.53 -29.96
C GLY A 42 -13.43 15.19 -29.83
N SER A 43 -12.66 15.29 -30.92
CA SER A 43 -11.38 16.01 -30.96
C SER A 43 -11.53 17.50 -30.67
N THR A 44 -12.65 18.12 -31.07
CA THR A 44 -12.95 19.52 -30.74
C THR A 44 -13.07 19.71 -29.22
N ILE A 45 -13.74 18.78 -28.55
CA ILE A 45 -13.88 18.79 -27.09
C ILE A 45 -12.51 18.56 -26.42
N LEU A 46 -11.71 17.62 -26.94
CA LEU A 46 -10.35 17.39 -26.45
C LEU A 46 -9.47 18.64 -26.56
N ASN A 47 -9.57 19.39 -27.67
CA ASN A 47 -8.80 20.63 -27.84
C ASN A 47 -9.25 21.71 -26.84
N TRP A 48 -10.53 21.78 -26.50
CA TRP A 48 -11.01 22.70 -25.46
C TRP A 48 -10.58 22.27 -24.06
N LEU A 49 -10.60 20.97 -23.76
CA LEU A 49 -10.08 20.44 -22.50
C LEU A 49 -8.58 20.70 -22.35
N LYS A 50 -7.79 20.57 -23.42
CA LYS A 50 -6.36 20.89 -23.40
C LYS A 50 -6.07 22.38 -23.23
N LYS A 51 -6.92 23.24 -23.80
CA LYS A 51 -6.69 24.70 -23.82
C LYS A 51 -7.26 25.41 -22.59
N TYR A 52 -8.38 24.93 -22.06
CA TYR A 52 -9.13 25.61 -21.00
C TYR A 52 -9.35 24.73 -19.77
N GLY A 53 -8.95 23.46 -19.82
CA GLY A 53 -9.01 22.57 -18.67
C GLY A 53 -7.85 22.84 -17.71
N ASN A 54 -8.10 22.55 -16.44
CA ASN A 54 -7.10 22.57 -15.38
C ASN A 54 -6.41 21.20 -15.22
N PHE A 55 -6.96 20.15 -15.83
CA PHE A 55 -6.37 18.82 -15.79
C PHE A 55 -5.07 18.77 -16.60
N ASP A 56 -4.04 18.18 -16.02
CA ASP A 56 -2.71 18.10 -16.63
C ASP A 56 -2.66 16.97 -17.66
N TRP A 57 -3.17 17.27 -18.86
CA TRP A 57 -3.21 16.35 -19.99
C TRP A 57 -1.81 16.08 -20.60
N GLU A 58 -0.80 16.87 -20.25
CA GLU A 58 0.59 16.64 -20.70
C GLU A 58 1.28 15.56 -19.87
N HIS A 59 0.84 15.35 -18.61
CA HIS A 59 1.32 14.29 -17.73
C HIS A 59 0.38 13.09 -17.63
N GLU A 60 -0.73 13.05 -18.39
CA GLU A 60 -1.42 11.78 -18.63
C GLU A 60 -0.42 10.85 -19.32
N SER A 61 0.08 9.86 -18.58
CA SER A 61 0.82 8.74 -19.12
C SER A 61 -0.10 7.99 -20.09
N ILE A 62 -0.17 8.46 -21.34
CA ILE A 62 -0.92 7.86 -22.45
C ILE A 62 -0.44 6.43 -22.73
N THR A 63 0.65 6.02 -22.13
CA THR A 63 1.20 4.70 -22.24
C THR A 63 0.77 3.84 -21.05
N ALA A 64 -0.44 3.26 -21.17
CA ALA A 64 -0.66 1.87 -20.77
C ALA A 64 0.22 0.92 -21.62
N MET A 65 1.50 1.23 -21.74
CA MET A 65 2.49 0.35 -22.34
C MET A 65 2.85 -0.67 -21.27
N SER A 66 2.89 -1.93 -21.66
CA SER A 66 3.63 -2.93 -20.91
C SER A 66 5.01 -2.37 -20.56
N LYS A 67 5.34 -2.26 -19.27
CA LYS A 67 6.65 -1.81 -18.77
C LYS A 67 7.76 -2.39 -19.66
N THR A 68 8.67 -1.54 -20.15
CA THR A 68 9.80 -2.03 -20.94
C THR A 68 10.61 -3.02 -20.12
N PRO A 69 11.26 -4.01 -20.75
CA PRO A 69 12.07 -5.00 -20.03
C PRO A 69 13.11 -4.32 -19.12
N GLU A 70 13.71 -3.21 -19.56
CA GLU A 70 14.66 -2.41 -18.79
C GLU A 70 14.06 -1.81 -17.51
N GLN A 71 12.84 -1.26 -17.58
CA GLN A 71 12.15 -0.74 -16.40
C GLN A 71 11.82 -1.85 -15.39
N LYS A 72 11.47 -3.04 -15.87
CA LYS A 72 11.25 -4.22 -15.00
C LYS A 72 12.54 -4.68 -14.33
N ILE A 73 13.66 -4.66 -15.06
CA ILE A 73 14.97 -5.02 -14.51
C ILE A 73 15.32 -4.07 -13.37
N LEU A 74 15.22 -2.75 -13.58
CA LEU A 74 15.51 -1.75 -12.54
C LEU A 74 14.63 -1.89 -11.29
N GLU A 75 13.33 -2.15 -11.48
CA GLU A 75 12.40 -2.38 -10.36
C GLU A 75 12.74 -3.67 -9.59
N LEU A 76 13.10 -4.74 -10.30
CA LEU A 76 13.49 -6.01 -9.70
C LEU A 76 14.82 -5.89 -8.94
N GLU A 77 15.80 -5.18 -9.49
CA GLU A 77 17.08 -4.91 -8.82
C GLU A 77 16.88 -4.13 -7.51
N ALA A 78 16.02 -3.09 -7.52
CA ALA A 78 15.67 -2.36 -6.32
C ALA A 78 15.00 -3.26 -5.27
N LYS A 79 14.12 -4.16 -5.71
CA LYS A 79 13.44 -5.13 -4.84
C LYS A 79 14.42 -6.13 -4.24
N ILE A 80 15.35 -6.66 -5.03
CA ILE A 80 16.40 -7.58 -4.55
C ILE A 80 17.25 -6.89 -3.48
N LYS A 81 17.73 -5.68 -3.74
CA LYS A 81 18.54 -4.92 -2.78
C LYS A 81 17.81 -4.66 -1.45
N LEU A 82 16.51 -4.38 -1.51
CA LEU A 82 15.68 -4.19 -0.33
C LEU A 82 15.50 -5.49 0.45
N LEU A 83 15.23 -6.59 -0.24
CA LEU A 83 15.07 -7.91 0.37
C LEU A 83 16.38 -8.41 1.00
N GLU A 84 17.51 -8.22 0.33
CA GLU A 84 18.83 -8.55 0.87
C GLU A 84 19.12 -7.77 2.16
N LYS A 85 18.80 -6.47 2.18
CA LYS A 85 18.95 -5.66 3.39
C LYS A 85 18.07 -6.15 4.54
N GLN A 86 16.83 -6.56 4.27
CA GLN A 86 15.93 -7.11 5.27
C GLN A 86 16.44 -8.46 5.80
N LYS A 87 16.91 -9.34 4.92
CA LYS A 87 17.48 -10.63 5.27
C LYS A 87 18.70 -10.47 6.17
N ASN A 88 19.68 -9.65 5.78
CA ASN A 88 20.89 -9.41 6.57
C ASN A 88 20.56 -8.86 7.95
N ARG A 89 19.56 -7.97 8.04
CA ARG A 89 19.10 -7.43 9.33
C ARG A 89 18.47 -8.53 10.19
N ALA A 90 17.64 -9.40 9.62
CA ALA A 90 17.00 -10.49 10.34
C ALA A 90 18.04 -11.50 10.84
N GLU A 91 19.00 -11.90 10.00
CA GLU A 91 20.09 -12.81 10.38
C GLU A 91 20.94 -12.26 11.52
N HIS A 92 21.34 -10.98 11.45
CA HIS A 92 22.10 -10.34 12.52
C HIS A 92 21.32 -10.26 13.85
N LEU A 93 20.00 -10.04 13.78
CA LEU A 93 19.15 -10.02 14.98
C LEU A 93 19.00 -11.42 15.59
N ALA A 94 18.86 -12.45 14.77
CA ALA A 94 18.80 -13.84 15.22
C ALA A 94 20.12 -14.24 15.90
N GLU A 95 21.26 -13.99 15.27
CA GLU A 95 22.58 -14.27 15.84
C GLU A 95 22.78 -13.57 17.19
N ARG A 96 22.36 -12.30 17.29
CA ARG A 96 22.43 -11.54 18.55
C ARG A 96 21.53 -12.14 19.62
N ALA A 97 20.34 -12.61 19.27
CA ALA A 97 19.41 -13.25 20.20
C ALA A 97 19.97 -14.58 20.71
N ASP A 98 20.53 -15.40 19.83
CA ASP A 98 21.13 -16.69 20.20
C ASP A 98 22.31 -16.50 21.15
N LYS A 99 23.23 -15.58 20.83
CA LYS A 99 24.34 -15.21 21.73
C LYS A 99 23.84 -14.71 23.08
N LYS A 100 22.78 -13.90 23.07
CA LYS A 100 22.17 -13.36 24.29
C LYS A 100 21.64 -14.50 25.17
N VAL A 101 20.91 -15.46 24.61
CA VAL A 101 20.37 -16.62 25.34
C VAL A 101 21.50 -17.43 25.98
N ILE A 102 22.54 -17.77 25.20
CA ILE A 102 23.69 -18.53 25.70
C ILE A 102 24.36 -17.83 26.89
N ILE A 103 24.60 -16.52 26.79
CA ILE A 103 25.20 -15.74 27.87
C ILE A 103 24.28 -15.71 29.10
N PHE A 104 22.97 -15.55 28.91
CA PHE A 104 22.02 -15.56 30.03
C PHE A 104 21.99 -16.90 30.75
N ASP A 105 21.96 -18.02 30.02
CA ASP A 105 22.03 -19.35 30.64
C ASP A 105 23.32 -19.51 31.46
N MET A 106 24.47 -19.12 30.90
CA MET A 106 25.75 -19.16 31.64
C MET A 106 25.73 -18.28 32.90
N LEU A 107 25.13 -17.10 32.85
CA LEU A 107 25.02 -16.20 34.00
C LEU A 107 24.08 -16.75 35.08
N VAL A 108 22.96 -17.37 34.67
CA VAL A 108 22.03 -18.03 35.58
C VAL A 108 22.74 -19.19 36.29
N ASP A 109 23.44 -20.03 35.54
CA ASP A 109 24.17 -21.18 36.10
C ASP A 109 25.27 -20.74 37.09
N LEU A 110 25.97 -19.63 36.78
CA LEU A 110 26.97 -19.05 37.69
C LEU A 110 26.32 -18.50 38.98
N ALA A 111 25.18 -17.80 38.86
CA ALA A 111 24.48 -17.22 40.00
C ALA A 111 23.90 -18.30 40.95
N GLU A 112 23.34 -19.36 40.38
CA GLU A 112 22.84 -20.51 41.14
C GLU A 112 23.99 -21.22 41.87
N LYS A 113 25.14 -21.41 41.20
CA LYS A 113 26.30 -22.13 41.76
C LYS A 113 27.07 -21.34 42.82
N GLU A 114 27.44 -20.09 42.54
CA GLU A 114 28.35 -19.30 43.39
C GLU A 114 27.61 -18.52 44.48
N TYR A 115 26.36 -18.10 44.23
CA TYR A 115 25.61 -17.24 45.14
C TYR A 115 24.36 -17.91 45.75
N SER A 116 24.05 -19.17 45.39
CA SER A 116 22.85 -19.89 45.86
C SER A 116 21.55 -19.10 45.67
N ILE A 117 21.48 -18.30 44.62
CA ILE A 117 20.28 -17.54 44.25
C ILE A 117 19.44 -18.45 43.35
N ASP A 118 18.29 -18.91 43.84
CA ASP A 118 17.39 -19.79 43.10
C ASP A 118 16.55 -18.96 42.11
N ILE A 119 17.02 -18.82 40.87
CA ILE A 119 16.43 -17.94 39.84
C ILE A 119 15.43 -18.72 38.97
N ARG A 120 15.72 -19.98 38.63
CA ARG A 120 14.78 -20.82 37.89
C ARG A 120 13.61 -21.22 38.80
N LYS A 121 12.37 -20.93 38.37
CA LYS A 121 11.18 -21.47 39.07
C LYS A 121 11.12 -22.99 38.86
N ASN A 122 11.60 -23.74 39.85
CA ASN A 122 11.40 -25.18 39.95
C ASN A 122 9.94 -25.46 40.34
N TYR A 123 9.01 -25.39 39.38
CA TYR A 123 7.61 -25.77 39.62
C TYR A 123 7.52 -27.29 39.74
N THR A 124 7.60 -27.80 40.96
CA THR A 124 7.05 -29.13 41.28
C THR A 124 5.52 -28.97 41.38
N PRO A 125 4.71 -29.72 40.63
CA PRO A 125 3.27 -29.71 40.83
C PRO A 125 2.98 -30.29 42.22
N GLU A 126 2.38 -29.48 43.10
CA GLU A 126 2.07 -29.77 44.49
C GLU A 126 1.35 -31.12 44.70
N LEU A 127 1.89 -31.98 45.58
CA LEU A 127 1.08 -32.98 46.25
C LEU A 127 0.31 -32.29 47.39
N SER A 128 -0.89 -31.85 47.02
CA SER A 128 -1.97 -31.40 47.90
C SER A 128 -2.26 -32.39 49.03
N ILE A 129 -1.81 -32.09 50.26
CA ILE A 129 -2.39 -32.70 51.46
C ILE A 129 -3.57 -31.82 51.88
N SER A 130 -4.76 -32.27 51.48
CA SER A 130 -6.03 -31.61 51.75
C SER A 130 -6.24 -31.35 53.25
N THR A 131 -6.42 -30.08 53.62
CA THR A 131 -7.03 -29.70 54.90
C THR A 131 -8.54 -29.97 54.83
N LYS A 132 -8.96 -31.23 54.97
CA LYS A 132 -10.37 -31.54 55.28
C LYS A 132 -10.62 -31.31 56.77
N ARG A 133 -10.89 -30.05 57.11
CA ARG A 133 -11.66 -29.67 58.31
C ARG A 133 -13.05 -30.30 58.18
N ASN A 134 -13.36 -31.31 59.00
CA ASN A 134 -14.74 -31.75 59.19
C ASN A 134 -15.20 -31.35 60.60
N ALA A 135 -16.14 -30.43 60.62
CA ALA A 135 -16.91 -30.05 61.79
C ALA A 135 -18.08 -31.01 62.01
N LYS A 136 -18.39 -31.22 63.30
CA LYS A 136 -19.64 -31.73 63.92
C LYS A 136 -20.03 -33.21 63.76
N LYS A 137 -20.24 -33.85 64.92
CA LYS A 137 -21.45 -34.65 65.18
C LYS A 137 -21.81 -34.66 66.67
N HIS A 138 -23.08 -34.28 66.90
CA HIS A 138 -24.03 -34.52 68.00
C HIS A 138 -23.66 -34.20 69.45
#